data_AF-A0A4Q3R6R3-F1
#
_entry.id   AF-A0A4Q3R6R3-F1
#
_cell.length_a   1.000
_cell.length_b   1.000
_cell.length_c   1.000
_cell.angle_alpha   90.00
_cell.angle_beta   90.00
_cell.angle_gamma   90.00
#
_symmetry.space_group_name_H-M   'P 1'
#
loop_
_entity.id
_entity.type
_entity.pdbx_description
1 polymer ?
#
loop_
_entity_poly.entity_id
_entity_poly.type
_entity_poly.pdbx_seq_one_letter_code
_entity_poly.pdbx_strand_id
1 'polypeptide(L)'
;MKPVLLICFIFFTQFAFAQSLDYISIRKKNGRVVKNFYTGSTILLQTARGSYLQGPIQTIRNDSVFVGLYDIREVPTVWGSRIRDTVSFVVVGINYEEIERIQLSRKQNFLQRTGAPLLIIGGGSYL
;
A
#
# COMPACT_ATOMS: atom_id res chain seq x y z
N MET A 1 -40.03 35.09 12.86
CA MET A 1 -39.06 34.86 11.77
C MET A 1 -37.78 34.14 12.21
N LYS A 2 -37.21 34.47 13.38
CA LYS A 2 -36.03 33.78 13.95
C LYS A 2 -36.12 32.24 14.12
N PRO A 3 -37.26 31.63 14.56
CA PRO A 3 -37.31 30.19 14.79
C PRO A 3 -37.35 29.36 13.50
N VAL A 4 -37.90 29.90 12.42
CA VAL A 4 -37.98 29.21 11.11
C VAL A 4 -36.59 29.02 10.50
N LEU A 5 -35.72 30.01 10.66
CA LEU A 5 -34.35 29.97 10.15
C LEU A 5 -33.50 28.89 10.86
N LEU A 6 -33.75 28.71 12.16
CA LEU A 6 -33.08 27.70 12.98
C LEU A 6 -33.50 26.28 12.58
N ILE A 7 -34.78 26.09 12.27
CA ILE A 7 -35.31 24.81 11.75
C ILE A 7 -34.69 24.47 10.39
N CYS A 8 -34.57 25.43 9.47
CA CYS A 8 -33.91 25.20 8.18
C CYS A 8 -32.44 24.76 8.36
N PHE A 9 -31.70 25.38 9.28
CA PHE A 9 -30.30 25.01 9.55
C PHE A 9 -30.15 23.57 10.06
N ILE A 10 -31.10 23.07 10.87
CA ILE A 10 -31.08 21.68 11.39
C ILE A 10 -31.32 20.66 10.27
N PHE A 11 -32.13 20.97 9.26
CA PHE A 11 -32.35 20.06 8.13
C PHE A 11 -31.14 20.00 7.18
N PHE A 12 -30.33 21.06 7.08
CA PHE A 12 -29.13 21.05 6.25
C PHE A 12 -27.99 20.18 6.81
N THR A 13 -27.92 19.95 8.12
CA THR A 13 -26.86 19.13 8.73
C THR A 13 -27.08 17.62 8.57
N GLN A 14 -28.24 17.19 8.08
CA GLN A 14 -28.53 15.77 7.80
C GLN A 14 -27.78 15.23 6.58
N PHE A 15 -27.24 16.10 5.72
CA PHE A 15 -26.49 15.70 4.53
C PHE A 15 -24.99 15.58 4.82
N ALA A 16 -24.62 14.74 5.78
CA ALA A 16 -23.23 14.32 5.95
C ALA A 16 -22.93 13.18 4.97
N PHE A 17 -22.29 13.50 3.84
CA PHE A 17 -21.74 12.48 2.94
C PHE A 17 -20.50 11.86 3.58
N ALA A 18 -20.67 10.73 4.26
CA ALA A 18 -19.55 9.89 4.65
C ALA A 18 -18.97 9.25 3.37
N GLN A 19 -17.93 9.87 2.79
CA GLN A 19 -17.20 9.25 1.69
C GLN A 19 -16.45 8.03 2.24
N SER A 20 -16.98 6.84 1.98
CA SER A 20 -16.24 5.60 2.26
C SER A 20 -15.01 5.59 1.36
N LEU A 21 -13.83 5.52 1.96
CA LEU A 21 -12.59 5.43 1.20
C LEU A 21 -12.56 4.11 0.45
N ASP A 22 -12.28 4.12 -0.86
CA ASP A 22 -12.15 2.89 -1.63
C ASP A 22 -10.97 2.06 -1.09
N TYR A 23 -11.20 0.75 -0.90
CA TYR A 23 -10.22 -0.14 -0.30
C TYR A 23 -10.29 -1.55 -0.86
N ILE A 24 -9.15 -2.24 -0.79
CA ILE A 24 -9.04 -3.67 -1.13
C ILE A 24 -8.79 -4.44 0.16
N SER A 25 -9.62 -5.44 0.43
CA SER A 25 -9.48 -6.30 1.61
C SER A 25 -8.94 -7.66 1.22
N ILE A 26 -7.74 -7.99 1.69
CA ILE A 26 -7.22 -9.34 1.55
C ILE A 26 -7.79 -10.19 2.66
N ARG A 27 -8.50 -11.25 2.28
CA ARG A 27 -9.14 -12.18 3.20
C ARG A 27 -8.58 -13.57 3.02
N LYS A 28 -8.45 -14.32 4.11
CA LYS A 28 -8.21 -15.76 4.06
C LYS A 28 -9.48 -16.48 3.60
N LYS A 29 -9.34 -17.74 3.20
CA LYS A 29 -10.48 -18.62 2.84
C LYS A 29 -11.54 -18.71 3.95
N ASN A 30 -11.16 -18.56 5.22
CA ASN A 30 -12.09 -18.55 6.36
C ASN A 30 -12.76 -17.19 6.62
N GLY A 31 -12.67 -16.23 5.69
CA GLY A 31 -13.26 -14.89 5.81
C GLY A 31 -12.47 -13.90 6.66
N ARG A 32 -11.42 -14.34 7.38
CA ARG A 32 -10.62 -13.45 8.22
C ARG A 32 -9.84 -12.45 7.37
N VAL A 33 -10.02 -11.17 7.63
CA VAL A 33 -9.23 -10.08 7.03
C VAL A 33 -7.78 -10.19 7.48
N VAL A 34 -6.87 -10.22 6.51
CA VAL A 34 -5.42 -10.23 6.74
C VAL A 34 -4.87 -8.82 6.71
N LYS A 35 -5.25 -8.03 5.70
CA LYS A 35 -4.81 -6.65 5.51
C LYS A 35 -5.77 -5.92 4.59
N ASN A 36 -6.03 -4.65 4.90
CA ASN A 36 -6.72 -3.74 3.99
C ASN A 36 -5.68 -2.80 3.36
N PHE A 37 -5.85 -2.54 2.08
CA PHE A 37 -5.07 -1.58 1.30
C PHE A 37 -5.97 -0.43 0.90
N TYR A 38 -5.43 0.77 1.00
CA TYR A 38 -6.08 2.03 0.70
C TYR A 38 -5.26 2.78 -0.36
N THR A 39 -5.83 3.83 -0.93
CA THR A 39 -5.06 4.79 -1.72
C THR A 39 -3.85 5.31 -0.95
N GLY A 40 -2.71 5.38 -1.62
CA GLY A 40 -1.40 5.71 -1.06
C GLY A 40 -0.65 4.54 -0.42
N SER A 41 -1.29 3.39 -0.15
CA SER A 41 -0.60 2.25 0.44
C SER A 41 0.25 1.50 -0.59
N THR A 42 1.46 1.08 -0.20
CA THR A 42 2.34 0.29 -1.07
C THR A 42 1.89 -1.17 -1.11
N ILE A 43 1.69 -1.69 -2.32
CA ILE A 43 1.34 -3.08 -2.58
C ILE A 43 2.44 -3.76 -3.39
N LEU A 44 2.66 -5.04 -3.14
CA LEU A 44 3.47 -5.92 -3.98
C LEU A 44 2.57 -7.06 -4.44
N LEU A 45 2.28 -7.08 -5.73
CA LEU A 45 1.35 -8.02 -6.35
C LEU A 45 2.05 -8.82 -7.46
N GLN A 46 1.55 -10.03 -7.67
CA GLN A 46 1.90 -10.93 -8.76
C GLN A 46 0.67 -11.06 -9.65
N THR A 47 0.85 -10.73 -10.92
CA THR A 47 -0.17 -10.90 -11.96
C THR A 47 -0.29 -12.38 -12.36
N ALA A 48 -1.43 -12.77 -12.93
CA ALA A 48 -1.68 -14.12 -13.43
C ALA A 48 -0.69 -14.59 -14.50
N ARG A 49 0.01 -13.65 -15.17
CA ARG A 49 1.09 -13.92 -16.12
C ARG A 49 2.46 -14.13 -15.46
N GLY A 50 2.53 -14.06 -14.12
CA GLY A 50 3.76 -14.22 -13.34
C GLY A 50 4.58 -12.94 -13.17
N SER A 51 4.17 -11.80 -13.73
CA SER A 51 4.89 -10.53 -13.55
C SER A 51 4.63 -9.93 -12.18
N TYR A 52 5.67 -9.42 -11.54
CA TYR A 52 5.60 -8.73 -10.25
C TYR A 52 5.50 -7.22 -10.44
N LEU A 53 4.60 -6.60 -9.67
CA LEU A 53 4.41 -5.17 -9.66
C LEU A 53 4.45 -4.67 -8.22
N GLN A 54 5.24 -3.64 -8.00
CA GLN A 54 5.46 -3.06 -6.69
C GLN A 54 5.34 -1.56 -6.78
N GLY A 55 4.51 -0.98 -5.92
CA GLY A 55 4.32 0.46 -5.90
C GLY A 55 3.16 0.92 -5.03
N PRO A 56 3.00 2.24 -4.85
CA PRO A 56 1.85 2.82 -4.19
C PRO A 56 0.59 2.67 -5.05
N ILE A 57 -0.52 2.37 -4.39
CA ILE A 57 -1.84 2.39 -5.00
C ILE A 57 -2.25 3.85 -5.22
N GLN A 58 -2.43 4.26 -6.46
CA GLN A 58 -2.84 5.62 -6.83
C GLN A 58 -4.35 5.80 -6.69
N THR A 59 -5.12 4.81 -7.14
CA THR A 59 -6.59 4.79 -7.03
C THR A 59 -7.12 3.36 -7.10
N ILE A 60 -8.29 3.14 -6.51
CA ILE A 60 -9.03 1.87 -6.56
C ILE A 60 -10.42 2.25 -7.06
N ARG A 61 -10.84 1.70 -8.20
CA ARG A 61 -12.16 1.97 -8.78
C ARG A 61 -12.54 0.87 -9.76
N ASN A 62 -13.83 0.60 -9.92
CA ASN A 62 -14.37 -0.34 -10.91
C ASN A 62 -13.64 -1.70 -10.88
N ASP A 63 -13.52 -2.29 -9.69
CA ASP A 63 -12.85 -3.57 -9.44
C ASP A 63 -11.39 -3.66 -9.93
N SER A 64 -10.77 -2.50 -10.14
CA SER A 64 -9.42 -2.37 -10.66
C SER A 64 -8.54 -1.56 -9.71
N VAL A 65 -7.28 -1.97 -9.63
CA VAL A 65 -6.24 -1.38 -8.79
C VAL A 65 -5.25 -0.67 -9.69
N PHE A 66 -5.03 0.61 -9.44
CA PHE A 66 -4.06 1.41 -10.20
C PHE A 66 -2.80 1.56 -9.36
N VAL A 67 -1.70 0.94 -9.82
CA VAL A 67 -0.42 0.94 -9.11
C VAL A 67 0.57 1.81 -9.87
N GLY A 68 1.22 2.72 -9.14
CA GLY A 68 2.30 3.54 -9.68
C GLY A 68 3.63 2.78 -9.64
N LEU A 69 4.26 2.61 -10.79
CA LEU A 69 5.57 1.99 -10.96
C LEU A 69 6.63 3.08 -11.12
N TYR A 70 7.75 2.93 -10.43
CA TYR A 70 8.89 3.83 -10.51
C TYR A 70 10.09 3.09 -11.12
N ASP A 71 10.67 3.62 -12.19
CA ASP A 71 12.01 3.23 -12.65
C ASP A 71 13.02 4.12 -11.93
N ILE A 72 13.73 3.54 -10.97
CA ILE A 72 14.69 4.22 -10.12
C ILE A 72 16.08 3.79 -10.52
N ARG A 73 16.94 4.74 -10.87
CA ARG A 73 18.33 4.48 -11.27
C ARG A 73 19.31 5.29 -10.44
N GLU A 74 20.51 4.74 -10.29
CA GLU A 74 21.62 5.45 -9.66
C GLU A 74 22.44 6.16 -10.73
N VAL A 75 22.56 7.47 -10.62
CA VAL A 75 23.36 8.30 -11.52
C VAL A 75 24.56 8.84 -10.74
N PRO A 76 25.79 8.80 -11.32
CA PRO A 76 26.95 9.36 -10.68
C PRO A 76 26.86 10.89 -10.64
N THR A 77 27.25 11.47 -9.53
CA THR A 77 27.40 12.91 -9.36
C THR A 77 28.80 13.36 -9.78
N VAL A 78 28.95 14.66 -10.02
CA VAL A 78 30.25 15.30 -10.28
C VAL A 78 31.28 15.11 -9.16
N TRP A 79 30.84 14.77 -7.95
CA TRP A 79 31.72 14.49 -6.80
C TRP A 79 32.03 12.99 -6.62
N GLY A 80 31.67 12.13 -7.58
CA GLY A 80 31.93 10.69 -7.52
C GLY A 80 30.98 9.91 -6.60
N SER A 81 30.00 10.57 -5.97
CA SER A 81 28.92 9.89 -5.22
C SER A 81 27.81 9.44 -6.16
N ARG A 82 26.90 8.57 -5.70
CA ARG A 82 25.73 8.14 -6.48
C ARG A 82 24.47 8.76 -5.88
N ILE A 83 23.65 9.38 -6.72
CA ILE A 83 22.31 9.85 -6.34
C ILE A 83 21.27 8.95 -7.00
N ARG A 84 20.23 8.65 -6.25
CA ARG A 84 19.08 7.88 -6.70
C ARG A 84 18.08 8.84 -7.34
N ASP A 85 17.81 8.68 -8.62
CA ASP A 85 16.88 9.51 -9.37
C ASP A 85 15.76 8.66 -10.00
N THR A 86 14.58 9.25 -10.16
CA THR A 86 13.42 8.59 -10.77
C THR A 86 13.36 8.93 -12.25
N VAL A 87 13.63 7.94 -13.09
CA VAL A 87 13.71 8.11 -14.55
C VAL A 87 12.32 8.11 -15.19
N SER A 88 11.40 7.28 -14.67
CA SER A 88 10.06 7.16 -15.21
C SER A 88 9.05 6.80 -14.15
N PHE A 89 7.82 7.27 -14.34
CA PHE A 89 6.66 6.94 -13.54
C PHE A 89 5.51 6.51 -14.45
N VAL A 90 5.00 5.29 -14.24
CA VAL A 90 3.91 4.72 -15.03
C VAL A 90 2.82 4.22 -14.10
N VAL A 91 1.56 4.55 -14.39
CA VAL A 91 0.41 4.00 -13.67
C VAL A 91 -0.16 2.83 -14.45
N VAL A 92 -0.18 1.65 -13.84
CA VAL A 92 -0.75 0.43 -14.43
C VAL A 92 -2.03 0.08 -13.70
N GLY A 93 -3.13 -0.02 -14.45
CA GLY A 93 -4.42 -0.50 -13.95
C GLY A 93 -4.54 -2.01 -14.15
N ILE A 94 -4.93 -2.73 -13.10
CA ILE A 94 -5.05 -4.20 -13.10
C ILE A 94 -6.38 -4.57 -12.48
N ASN A 95 -7.13 -5.45 -13.13
CA ASN A 95 -8.37 -5.98 -12.57
C ASN A 95 -8.07 -6.97 -11.43
N TYR A 96 -8.91 -7.03 -10.41
CA TYR A 96 -8.73 -7.95 -9.28
C TYR A 96 -8.61 -9.44 -9.71
N GLU A 97 -9.23 -9.84 -10.82
CA GLU A 97 -9.16 -11.21 -11.37
C GLU A 97 -7.76 -11.57 -11.91
N GLU A 98 -7.00 -10.57 -12.35
CA GLU A 98 -5.64 -10.78 -12.84
C GLU A 98 -4.61 -10.87 -11.71
N ILE A 99 -5.01 -10.62 -10.47
CA ILE A 99 -4.13 -10.67 -9.30
C ILE A 99 -4.08 -12.10 -8.78
N GLU A 100 -2.97 -12.81 -9.03
CA GLU A 100 -2.78 -14.18 -8.54
C GLU A 100 -2.42 -14.18 -7.06
N ARG A 101 -1.46 -13.32 -6.67
CA ARG A 101 -0.92 -13.28 -5.30
C ARG A 101 -0.58 -11.85 -4.89
N ILE A 102 -0.75 -11.56 -3.61
CA ILE A 102 -0.26 -10.33 -3.00
C ILE A 102 0.72 -10.73 -1.90
N GLN A 103 1.96 -10.24 -1.99
CA GLN A 103 2.93 -10.47 -0.94
C GLN A 103 2.67 -9.53 0.23
N LEU A 104 2.58 -10.13 1.40
CA LEU A 104 2.43 -9.43 2.66
C LEU A 104 3.73 -9.54 3.44
N SER A 105 4.35 -8.41 3.75
CA SER A 105 5.49 -8.39 4.68
C SER A 105 5.00 -8.86 6.05
N ARG A 106 5.46 -10.04 6.47
CA ARG A 106 5.19 -10.58 7.80
C ARG A 106 5.92 -9.72 8.83
N LYS A 107 5.21 -9.19 9.83
CA LYS A 107 5.89 -8.60 10.99
C LYS A 107 6.73 -9.68 11.66
N GLN A 108 8.03 -9.46 11.73
CA GLN A 108 8.95 -10.31 12.50
C GLN A 108 8.76 -10.02 13.99
N ASN A 109 8.80 -11.07 14.80
CA ASN A 109 8.75 -10.93 16.26
C ASN A 109 10.06 -10.33 16.78
N PHE A 110 10.05 -9.72 17.97
CA PHE A 110 11.23 -9.09 18.57
C PHE A 110 12.44 -10.03 18.56
N LEU A 111 12.27 -11.27 19.03
CA LEU A 111 13.33 -12.29 19.05
C LEU A 111 13.89 -12.62 17.65
N GLN A 112 13.07 -12.55 16.59
CA GLN A 112 13.55 -12.76 15.22
C GLN A 112 14.35 -11.54 14.71
N ARG A 113 13.98 -10.34 15.17
CA ARG A 113 14.61 -9.08 14.76
C ARG A 113 15.91 -8.80 15.53
N THR A 114 15.99 -9.18 16.80
CA THR A 114 17.14 -8.90 17.67
C THR A 114 17.99 -10.12 17.98
N GLY A 115 17.42 -11.33 18.01
CA GLY A 115 18.15 -12.54 18.39
C GLY A 115 19.33 -12.83 17.49
N ALA A 116 19.14 -12.90 16.18
CA ALA A 116 20.23 -13.19 15.24
C ALA A 116 21.32 -12.10 15.22
N PRO A 117 21.00 -10.80 15.13
CA PRO A 117 22.02 -9.75 15.18
C PRO A 117 22.78 -9.69 16.52
N LEU A 118 22.10 -9.89 17.66
CA LEU A 118 22.74 -9.89 18.97
C LEU A 118 23.64 -11.10 19.19
N LEU A 119 23.26 -12.28 18.69
CA LEU A 119 24.11 -13.47 18.71
C LEU A 119 25.36 -13.27 17.85
N ILE A 120 25.23 -12.66 16.67
CA ILE A 120 26.35 -12.32 15.79
C ILE A 120 27.32 -11.33 16.46
N ILE A 121 26.80 -10.29 17.12
CA ILE A 121 27.61 -9.31 17.87
C ILE A 121 28.28 -9.96 19.10
N GLY A 122 27.61 -10.92 19.73
CA GLY A 122 28.11 -11.67 20.89
C GLY A 122 29.06 -12.84 20.54
N GLY A 123 29.39 -13.06 19.27
CA GLY A 123 30.29 -14.15 18.84
C GLY A 123 29.64 -15.54 18.76
N GLY A 124 28.32 -15.64 18.92
CA GLY A 124 27.54 -16.85 18.66
C GLY A 124 27.30 -16.98 17.15
N SER A 125 28.12 -17.78 16.49
CA SER A 125 27.97 -18.08 15.06
C SER A 125 26.70 -18.89 14.77
N TYR A 126 26.26 -18.78 13.51
CA TYR A 126 25.05 -19.35 12.90
C TYR A 126 24.82 -20.83 13.25
N LEU A 127 23.65 -21.14 13.81
CA LEU A 127 22.97 -22.44 13.74
C LEU A 127 21.62 -22.25 13.06
#